data_AF-A0A2T5J212-F1
#
_entry.id   AF-A0A2T5J212-F1
#
_cell.length_a   1.000
_cell.length_b   1.000
_cell.length_c   1.000
_cell.angle_alpha   90.00
_cell.angle_beta   90.00
_cell.angle_gamma   90.00
#
_symmetry.space_group_name_H-M   'P 1'
#
loop_
_entity.id
_entity.type
_entity.pdbx_description
1 polymer ?
#
loop_
_entity_poly.entity_id
_entity_poly.type
_entity_poly.pdbx_seq_one_letter_code
_entity_poly.pdbx_strand_id
1 'polypeptide(L)'
;MSNRIDYPFKSVEKIFEQDAPLSNSIALYHAQLDSLKLHEGVPAPIRQLFETAKNISLYAFYAYRLHQPAELVAYSAFEMALRERAKNESPELFTEKTVPMFKKLCDLAISKSWFQPESFLHLENRAYRHARQAKELDLIKRMEAEGLSEAELDEPTDEDVLNALKEFKDFASPLLESFRHLRNNLAHGSSMLMPSSIRTLRVLAEAINQLFNMPHT
;
A
#
# COMPACT_ATOMS: atom_id res chain seq x y z
N MET A 1 -22.39 -10.00 25.61
CA MET A 1 -21.23 -9.30 25.01
C MET A 1 -20.34 -8.84 26.15
N SER A 2 -19.04 -9.10 26.09
CA SER A 2 -18.10 -8.66 27.14
C SER A 2 -17.95 -7.15 27.08
N ASN A 3 -18.16 -6.43 28.21
CA ASN A 3 -17.93 -4.98 28.33
C ASN A 3 -16.44 -4.63 28.50
N ARG A 4 -15.53 -5.55 28.20
CA ARG A 4 -14.09 -5.35 28.34
C ARG A 4 -13.58 -4.41 27.23
N ILE A 5 -12.88 -3.36 27.61
CA ILE A 5 -12.17 -2.49 26.68
C ILE A 5 -10.81 -3.10 26.40
N ASP A 6 -10.61 -3.56 25.16
CA ASP A 6 -9.29 -4.03 24.72
C ASP A 6 -8.36 -2.83 24.46
N TYR A 7 -7.09 -2.94 24.86
CA TYR A 7 -6.08 -1.89 24.73
C TYR A 7 -6.54 -0.54 25.32
N PRO A 8 -6.79 -0.46 26.64
CA PRO A 8 -7.19 0.79 27.29
C PRO A 8 -6.04 1.81 27.27
N PHE A 9 -6.36 3.07 27.61
CA PHE A 9 -5.35 4.10 27.78
C PHE A 9 -4.27 3.65 28.78
N LYS A 10 -3.01 3.74 28.36
CA LYS A 10 -1.88 3.24 29.13
C LYS A 10 -1.56 4.20 30.28
N SER A 11 -1.18 3.64 31.43
CA SER A 11 -0.53 4.42 32.48
C SER A 11 0.88 4.81 32.04
N VAL A 12 1.44 5.85 32.66
CA VAL A 12 2.75 6.42 32.28
C VAL A 12 3.86 5.37 32.34
N GLU A 13 3.78 4.45 33.29
CA GLU A 13 4.78 3.40 33.51
C GLU A 13 4.77 2.35 32.39
N LYS A 14 3.66 2.23 31.67
CA LYS A 14 3.41 1.17 30.67
C LYS A 14 3.51 1.63 29.22
N ILE A 15 3.82 2.90 28.97
CA ILE A 15 3.82 3.47 27.60
C ILE A 15 4.85 2.82 26.66
N PHE A 16 5.90 2.20 27.21
CA PHE A 16 6.91 1.45 26.46
C PHE A 16 6.73 -0.06 26.54
N GLU A 17 5.70 -0.55 27.24
CA GLU A 17 5.32 -1.95 27.18
C GLU A 17 4.63 -2.21 25.84
N GLN A 18 5.04 -3.25 25.14
CA GLN A 18 4.48 -3.62 23.86
C GLN A 18 3.06 -4.18 24.03
N ASP A 19 2.13 -3.79 23.16
CA ASP A 19 0.85 -4.48 23.05
C ASP A 19 1.03 -5.80 22.28
N ALA A 20 0.50 -6.91 22.80
CA ALA A 20 0.46 -8.17 22.05
C ALA A 20 -0.41 -8.00 20.78
N PRO A 21 -0.07 -8.60 19.61
CA PRO A 21 0.79 -9.78 19.43
C PRO A 21 1.95 -9.55 18.42
N LEU A 22 2.57 -8.36 18.38
CA LEU A 22 3.62 -8.09 17.40
C LEU A 22 4.90 -8.87 17.77
N SER A 23 5.24 -9.95 17.06
CA SER A 23 6.40 -10.82 17.39
C SER A 23 7.76 -10.27 16.94
N ASN A 24 7.83 -9.02 16.50
CA ASN A 24 9.06 -8.41 15.97
C ASN A 24 9.68 -7.49 17.02
N SER A 25 11.00 -7.33 17.00
CA SER A 25 11.65 -6.30 17.81
C SER A 25 11.31 -4.90 17.26
N ILE A 26 11.35 -3.89 18.12
CA ILE A 26 11.16 -2.49 17.68
C ILE A 26 12.18 -2.08 16.62
N ALA A 27 13.41 -2.61 16.68
CA ALA A 27 14.45 -2.34 15.70
C ALA A 27 14.06 -2.85 14.30
N LEU A 28 13.51 -4.07 14.19
CA LEU A 28 13.01 -4.61 12.93
C LEU A 28 11.80 -3.82 12.42
N TYR A 29 10.88 -3.48 13.33
CA TYR A 29 9.69 -2.70 13.01
C TYR A 29 10.06 -1.30 12.48
N HIS A 30 11.02 -0.64 13.13
CA HIS A 30 11.60 0.62 12.69
C HIS A 30 12.28 0.49 11.32
N ALA A 31 13.12 -0.52 11.11
CA ALA A 31 13.80 -0.74 9.83
C ALA A 31 12.81 -0.94 8.67
N GLN A 32 11.69 -1.65 8.92
CA GLN A 32 10.62 -1.78 7.94
C GLN A 32 9.99 -0.43 7.58
N LEU A 33 9.73 0.43 8.57
CA LEU A 33 9.18 1.77 8.34
C LEU A 33 10.19 2.70 7.65
N ASP A 34 11.46 2.65 8.02
CA ASP A 34 12.52 3.46 7.43
C ASP A 34 12.73 3.15 5.94
N SER A 35 12.53 1.89 5.54
CA SER A 35 12.57 1.48 4.13
C SER A 35 11.48 2.13 3.27
N LEU A 36 10.40 2.63 3.88
CA LEU A 36 9.30 3.30 3.18
C LEU A 36 9.65 4.77 2.98
N LYS A 37 10.16 5.10 1.79
CA LYS A 37 10.61 6.46 1.44
C LYS A 37 9.80 7.04 0.29
N LEU A 38 9.40 8.30 0.46
CA LEU A 38 8.93 9.14 -0.63
C LEU A 38 10.13 9.86 -1.23
N HIS A 39 10.23 9.87 -2.55
CA HIS A 39 11.38 10.48 -3.21
C HIS A 39 11.31 12.02 -3.26
N GLU A 40 12.43 12.65 -3.63
CA GLU A 40 12.60 14.11 -3.58
C GLU A 40 11.67 14.88 -4.54
N GLY A 41 11.16 14.23 -5.57
CA GLY A 41 10.13 14.80 -6.46
C GLY A 41 8.76 15.01 -5.81
N VAL A 42 8.46 14.32 -4.70
CA VAL A 42 7.19 14.49 -3.98
C VAL A 42 7.23 15.76 -3.15
N PRO A 43 6.28 16.70 -3.24
CA PRO A 43 6.32 17.97 -2.49
C PRO A 43 6.50 17.80 -0.97
N ALA A 44 7.30 18.69 -0.37
CA ALA A 44 7.68 18.60 1.05
C ALA A 44 6.50 18.47 2.03
N PRO A 45 5.36 19.18 1.87
CA PRO A 45 4.21 19.00 2.76
C PRO A 45 3.62 17.58 2.72
N ILE A 46 3.62 16.93 1.55
CA ILE A 46 3.14 15.54 1.40
C ILE A 46 4.11 14.58 2.08
N ARG A 47 5.43 14.78 1.88
CA ARG A 47 6.46 13.99 2.56
C ARG A 47 6.36 14.11 4.08
N GLN A 48 6.17 15.32 4.60
CA GLN A 48 6.02 15.57 6.03
C GLN A 48 4.79 14.87 6.63
N LEU A 49 3.67 14.88 5.91
CA LEU A 49 2.46 14.17 6.35
C LEU A 49 2.65 12.66 6.33
N PHE A 50 3.37 12.13 5.34
CA PHE A 50 3.71 10.71 5.28
C PHE A 50 4.67 10.28 6.41
N GLU A 51 5.68 11.09 6.74
CA GLU A 51 6.55 10.85 7.90
C GLU A 51 5.76 10.88 9.23
N THR A 52 4.72 11.72 9.32
CA THR A 52 3.80 11.71 10.46
C THR A 52 3.07 10.36 10.56
N ALA A 53 2.59 9.81 9.45
CA ALA A 53 1.98 8.49 9.43
C ALA A 53 2.96 7.37 9.84
N LYS A 54 4.23 7.43 9.39
CA LYS A 54 5.29 6.52 9.83
C LYS A 54 5.55 6.61 11.32
N ASN A 55 5.62 7.81 11.88
CA ASN A 55 5.81 8.02 13.32
C ASN A 55 4.64 7.44 14.13
N ILE A 56 3.39 7.70 13.72
CA ILE A 56 2.22 7.10 14.39
C ILE A 56 2.27 5.58 14.30
N SER A 57 2.65 5.03 13.13
CA SER A 57 2.84 3.58 12.97
C SER A 57 3.94 3.06 13.89
N LEU A 58 5.07 3.75 14.02
CA LEU A 58 6.15 3.38 14.93
C LEU A 58 5.65 3.25 16.37
N TYR A 59 4.84 4.21 16.82
CA TYR A 59 4.21 4.14 18.15
C TYR A 59 3.12 3.08 18.25
N ALA A 60 2.56 2.59 17.14
CA ALA A 60 1.65 1.45 17.14
C ALA A 60 2.31 0.15 17.62
N PHE A 61 3.65 0.09 17.60
CA PHE A 61 4.40 -0.95 18.29
C PHE A 61 4.04 -1.03 19.78
N TYR A 62 3.90 0.12 20.42
CA TYR A 62 3.55 0.20 21.84
C TYR A 62 2.05 0.29 22.08
N ALA A 63 1.30 0.96 21.21
CA ALA A 63 -0.14 1.15 21.37
C ALA A 63 -0.88 0.67 20.12
N TYR A 64 -1.39 -0.57 20.15
CA TYR A 64 -1.92 -1.28 18.99
C TYR A 64 -3.02 -0.50 18.24
N ARG A 65 -3.84 0.26 18.98
CA ARG A 65 -4.91 1.09 18.40
C ARG A 65 -4.40 2.21 17.48
N LEU A 66 -3.11 2.56 17.52
CA LEU A 66 -2.52 3.57 16.64
C LEU A 66 -2.33 3.12 15.19
N HIS A 67 -2.50 1.82 14.87
CA HIS A 67 -2.47 1.36 13.48
C HIS A 67 -3.51 2.08 12.62
N GLN A 68 -4.76 2.19 13.08
CA GLN A 68 -5.84 2.83 12.32
C GLN A 68 -5.60 4.34 12.08
N PRO A 69 -5.25 5.16 13.10
CA PRO A 69 -4.81 6.54 12.89
C PRO A 69 -3.61 6.67 11.94
N ALA A 70 -2.62 5.78 12.02
CA ALA A 70 -1.47 5.81 11.10
C ALA A 70 -1.93 5.64 9.64
N GLU A 71 -2.81 4.68 9.39
CA GLU A 71 -3.38 4.44 8.05
C GLU A 71 -4.22 5.62 7.56
N LEU A 72 -5.02 6.23 8.42
CA LEU A 72 -5.84 7.40 8.06
C LEU A 72 -4.96 8.60 7.66
N VAL A 73 -3.88 8.85 8.40
CA VAL A 73 -2.91 9.91 8.05
C VAL A 73 -2.19 9.57 6.74
N ALA A 74 -1.83 8.30 6.52
CA ALA A 74 -1.22 7.86 5.26
C ALA A 74 -2.16 8.07 4.06
N TYR A 75 -3.44 7.73 4.19
CA TYR A 75 -4.46 8.01 3.16
C TYR A 75 -4.65 9.51 2.94
N SER A 76 -4.52 10.33 3.98
CA SER A 76 -4.57 11.79 3.86
C SER A 76 -3.39 12.33 3.07
N ALA A 77 -2.18 11.78 3.26
CA ALA A 77 -1.01 12.11 2.44
C ALA A 77 -1.21 11.71 0.96
N PHE A 78 -1.77 10.53 0.71
CA PHE A 78 -2.10 10.10 -0.65
C PHE A 78 -3.17 10.96 -1.32
N GLU A 79 -4.24 11.32 -0.59
CA GLU A 79 -5.26 12.24 -1.10
C GLU A 79 -4.66 13.62 -1.40
N MET A 80 -3.77 14.12 -0.56
CA MET A 80 -3.05 15.38 -0.81
C MET A 80 -2.17 15.29 -2.07
N ALA A 81 -1.48 14.17 -2.28
CA ALA A 81 -0.69 13.91 -3.48
C ALA A 81 -1.54 13.87 -4.75
N LEU A 82 -2.67 13.17 -4.73
CA LEU A 82 -3.61 13.13 -5.85
C LEU A 82 -4.15 14.53 -6.18
N ARG A 83 -4.48 15.33 -5.16
CA ARG A 83 -4.94 16.70 -5.36
C ARG A 83 -3.88 17.54 -6.03
N GLU A 84 -2.63 17.43 -5.61
CA GLU A 84 -1.54 18.21 -6.17
C GLU A 84 -1.30 17.87 -7.64
N ARG A 85 -1.25 16.58 -7.99
CA ARG A 85 -1.16 16.16 -9.40
C ARG A 85 -2.38 16.59 -10.21
N ALA A 86 -3.58 16.44 -9.65
CA ALA A 86 -4.83 16.82 -10.32
C ALA A 86 -4.90 18.32 -10.61
N LYS A 87 -4.40 19.20 -9.72
CA LYS A 87 -4.36 20.65 -9.99
C LYS A 87 -3.51 20.98 -11.21
N ASN A 88 -2.43 20.23 -11.42
CA ASN A 88 -1.51 20.46 -12.53
C ASN A 88 -2.08 19.92 -13.87
N GLU A 89 -2.67 18.73 -13.86
CA GLU A 89 -3.15 18.08 -15.09
C GLU A 89 -4.62 18.37 -15.46
N SER A 90 -5.43 18.75 -14.48
CA SER A 90 -6.88 19.00 -14.60
C SER A 90 -7.35 20.14 -13.67
N PRO A 91 -6.81 21.37 -13.85
CA PRO A 91 -7.17 22.52 -13.02
C PRO A 91 -8.66 22.85 -13.05
N GLU A 92 -9.37 22.49 -14.12
CA GLU A 92 -10.82 22.69 -14.29
C GLU A 92 -11.68 21.97 -13.23
N LEU A 93 -11.12 20.95 -12.57
CA LEU A 93 -11.80 20.25 -11.47
C LEU A 93 -11.79 21.04 -10.16
N PHE A 94 -10.99 22.11 -10.08
CA PHE A 94 -10.83 22.94 -8.91
C PHE A 94 -11.54 24.27 -9.13
N THR A 95 -12.48 24.60 -8.25
CA THR A 95 -13.10 25.93 -8.21
C THR A 95 -12.86 26.55 -6.85
N GLU A 96 -13.01 27.87 -6.74
CA GLU A 96 -12.88 28.59 -5.46
C GLU A 96 -13.77 28.01 -4.34
N LYS A 97 -14.88 27.36 -4.70
CA LYS A 97 -15.87 26.82 -3.76
C LYS A 97 -15.83 25.30 -3.61
N THR A 98 -15.15 24.57 -4.51
CA THR A 98 -15.21 23.11 -4.53
C THR A 98 -13.85 22.48 -4.73
N VAL A 99 -13.45 21.66 -3.76
CA VAL A 99 -12.29 20.78 -3.91
C VAL A 99 -12.78 19.34 -4.16
N PRO A 100 -12.26 18.65 -5.18
CA PRO A 100 -12.67 17.28 -5.48
C PRO A 100 -12.53 16.34 -4.29
N MET A 101 -13.55 15.50 -4.08
CA MET A 101 -13.51 14.43 -3.07
C MET A 101 -12.53 13.32 -3.48
N PHE A 102 -12.02 12.57 -2.50
CA PHE A 102 -11.15 11.41 -2.73
C PHE A 102 -11.62 10.47 -3.83
N LYS A 103 -12.94 10.17 -3.88
CA LYS A 103 -13.52 9.34 -4.95
C LYS A 103 -13.23 9.88 -6.35
N LYS A 104 -13.49 11.18 -6.57
CA LYS A 104 -13.30 11.84 -7.86
C LYS A 104 -11.83 11.87 -8.28
N LEU A 105 -10.93 12.05 -7.31
CA LEU A 105 -9.49 12.03 -7.54
C LEU A 105 -9.01 10.63 -7.96
N CYS A 106 -9.54 9.57 -7.34
CA CYS A 106 -9.25 8.19 -7.76
C CYS A 106 -9.78 7.90 -9.16
N ASP A 107 -11.02 8.31 -9.45
CA ASP A 107 -11.61 8.13 -10.78
C ASP A 107 -10.78 8.86 -11.86
N LEU A 108 -10.30 10.07 -11.56
CA LEU A 108 -9.38 10.81 -12.42
C LEU A 108 -8.06 10.04 -12.64
N ALA A 109 -7.43 9.56 -11.57
CA ALA A 109 -6.17 8.82 -11.66
C ALA A 109 -6.26 7.57 -12.53
N ILE A 110 -7.39 6.85 -12.48
CA ILE A 110 -7.68 5.71 -13.36
C ILE A 110 -7.79 6.18 -14.82
N SER A 111 -8.62 7.20 -15.08
CA SER A 111 -8.86 7.70 -16.44
C SER A 111 -7.61 8.27 -17.12
N LYS A 112 -6.66 8.79 -16.34
CA LYS A 112 -5.37 9.33 -16.80
C LYS A 112 -4.24 8.30 -16.74
N SER A 113 -4.50 7.07 -16.30
CA SER A 113 -3.52 6.00 -16.17
C SER A 113 -2.25 6.41 -15.40
N TRP A 114 -2.43 7.08 -14.27
CA TRP A 114 -1.34 7.62 -13.45
C TRP A 114 -0.44 6.58 -12.80
N PHE A 115 -0.84 5.31 -12.80
CA PHE A 115 -0.16 4.23 -12.12
C PHE A 115 0.26 3.15 -13.11
N GLN A 116 1.48 2.65 -12.96
CA GLN A 116 2.04 1.55 -13.76
C GLN A 116 2.30 0.34 -12.84
N PRO A 117 1.88 -0.88 -13.23
CA PRO A 117 1.95 -2.04 -12.36
C PRO A 117 3.39 -2.42 -11.97
N GLU A 118 4.35 -2.16 -12.85
CA GLU A 118 5.78 -2.44 -12.68
C GLU A 118 6.41 -1.62 -11.54
N SER A 119 5.78 -0.51 -11.17
CA SER A 119 6.25 0.38 -10.10
C SER A 119 5.73 -0.03 -8.71
N PHE A 120 5.01 -1.15 -8.60
CA PHE A 120 4.53 -1.72 -7.35
C PHE A 120 5.22 -3.05 -7.03
N LEU A 121 6.15 -3.05 -6.08
CA LEU A 121 6.94 -4.22 -5.68
C LEU A 121 6.06 -5.39 -5.21
N HIS A 122 4.90 -5.09 -4.62
CA HIS A 122 3.97 -6.13 -4.19
C HIS A 122 3.25 -6.82 -5.37
N LEU A 123 3.13 -6.16 -6.53
CA LEU A 123 2.61 -6.76 -7.75
C LEU A 123 3.66 -7.65 -8.41
N GLU A 124 4.94 -7.31 -8.32
CA GLU A 124 6.03 -8.17 -8.80
C GLU A 124 6.00 -9.55 -8.12
N ASN A 125 5.88 -9.59 -6.78
CA ASN A 125 5.72 -10.85 -6.03
C ASN A 125 4.45 -11.64 -6.42
N ARG A 126 3.39 -10.93 -6.81
CA ARG A 126 2.16 -11.57 -7.32
C ARG A 126 2.37 -12.12 -8.73
N ALA A 127 3.05 -11.37 -9.59
CA ALA A 127 3.39 -11.76 -10.94
C ALA A 127 4.33 -12.96 -10.97
N TYR A 128 5.34 -13.00 -10.09
CA TYR A 128 6.20 -14.18 -9.90
C TYR A 128 5.39 -15.43 -9.59
N ARG A 129 4.48 -15.35 -8.60
CA ARG A 129 3.63 -16.49 -8.25
C ARG A 129 2.70 -16.90 -9.39
N HIS A 130 2.17 -15.93 -10.14
CA HIS A 130 1.35 -16.19 -11.31
C HIS A 130 2.14 -16.91 -12.43
N ALA A 131 3.34 -16.40 -12.74
CA ALA A 131 4.25 -17.00 -13.72
C ALA A 131 4.66 -18.42 -13.32
N ARG A 132 4.94 -18.64 -12.03
CA ARG A 132 5.27 -19.96 -11.48
C ARG A 132 4.11 -20.93 -11.64
N GLN A 133 2.89 -20.51 -11.29
CA GLN A 133 1.68 -21.32 -11.47
C GLN A 133 1.42 -21.67 -12.95
N ALA A 134 1.67 -20.75 -13.88
CA ALA A 134 1.56 -21.03 -15.30
C ALA A 134 2.56 -22.10 -15.75
N LYS A 135 3.83 -22.00 -15.34
CA LYS A 135 4.85 -23.01 -15.63
C LYS A 135 4.53 -24.36 -14.98
N GLU A 136 4.01 -24.38 -13.75
CA GLU A 136 3.55 -25.61 -13.08
C GLU A 136 2.45 -26.31 -13.89
N LEU A 137 1.44 -25.56 -14.35
CA LEU A 137 0.34 -26.10 -15.16
C LEU A 137 0.85 -26.65 -16.50
N ASP A 138 1.78 -25.96 -17.16
CA ASP A 138 2.35 -26.42 -18.42
C ASP A 138 3.31 -27.60 -18.24
N LEU A 139 3.99 -27.72 -17.09
CA LEU A 139 4.75 -28.91 -16.73
C LEU A 139 3.83 -30.11 -16.52
N ILE A 140 2.74 -29.95 -15.76
CA ILE A 140 1.76 -31.02 -15.53
C ILE A 140 1.20 -31.54 -16.86
N LYS A 141 0.80 -30.65 -17.77
CA LYS A 141 0.32 -31.06 -19.11
C LYS A 141 1.37 -31.83 -19.92
N ARG A 142 2.63 -31.40 -19.87
CA ARG A 142 3.74 -32.10 -20.55
C ARG A 142 3.98 -33.48 -19.93
N MET A 143 3.99 -33.56 -18.61
CA MET A 143 4.14 -34.84 -17.90
C MET A 143 3.04 -35.82 -18.24
N GLU A 144 1.78 -35.37 -18.31
CA GLU A 144 0.64 -36.19 -18.75
C GLU A 144 0.79 -36.67 -20.20
N ALA A 145 1.23 -35.79 -21.11
CA ALA A 145 1.40 -36.12 -22.52
C ALA A 145 2.57 -37.10 -22.78
N GLU A 146 3.65 -36.97 -22.01
CA GLU A 146 4.88 -37.77 -22.14
C GLU A 146 4.92 -38.99 -21.20
N GLY A 147 3.93 -39.13 -20.30
CA GLY A 147 3.85 -40.22 -19.33
C GLY A 147 4.91 -40.14 -18.23
N LEU A 148 5.38 -38.93 -17.88
CA LEU A 148 6.41 -38.71 -16.87
C LEU A 148 5.80 -38.70 -15.47
N SER A 149 6.45 -39.40 -14.53
CA SER A 149 6.07 -39.36 -13.10
C SER A 149 6.72 -38.23 -12.32
N GLU A 150 7.84 -37.71 -12.82
CA GLU A 150 8.60 -36.61 -12.23
C GLU A 150 9.20 -35.74 -13.33
N ALA A 151 9.32 -34.44 -13.05
CA ALA A 151 10.02 -33.49 -13.88
C ALA A 151 10.45 -32.28 -13.04
N GLU A 152 11.52 -31.61 -13.45
CA GLU A 152 12.02 -30.40 -12.80
C GLU A 152 11.17 -29.18 -13.21
N LEU A 153 10.83 -28.34 -12.24
CA LEU A 153 10.13 -27.09 -12.47
C LEU A 153 11.15 -25.95 -12.59
N ASP A 154 11.22 -25.34 -13.77
CA ASP A 154 11.97 -24.10 -13.95
C ASP A 154 11.31 -22.96 -13.17
N GLU A 155 12.09 -22.25 -12.34
CA GLU A 155 11.60 -21.05 -11.68
C GLU A 155 11.39 -19.91 -12.70
N PRO A 156 10.43 -18.99 -12.47
CA PRO A 156 10.18 -17.85 -13.35
C PRO A 156 11.42 -16.97 -13.56
N THR A 157 11.69 -16.64 -14.81
CA THR A 157 12.69 -15.64 -15.18
C THR A 157 12.13 -14.22 -15.03
N ASP A 158 12.98 -13.20 -15.03
CA ASP A 158 12.56 -11.79 -15.00
C ASP A 158 11.62 -11.45 -16.18
N GLU A 159 11.84 -12.07 -17.35
CA GLU A 159 10.98 -11.90 -18.51
C GLU A 159 9.59 -12.51 -18.28
N ASP A 160 9.51 -13.68 -17.63
CA ASP A 160 8.23 -14.30 -17.27
C ASP A 160 7.44 -13.41 -16.28
N VAL A 161 8.13 -12.84 -15.28
CA VAL A 161 7.53 -11.92 -14.30
C VAL A 161 7.03 -10.65 -14.98
N LEU A 162 7.83 -10.06 -15.87
CA LEU A 162 7.46 -8.86 -16.61
C LEU A 162 6.24 -9.12 -17.52
N ASN A 163 6.18 -10.28 -18.16
CA ASN A 163 5.04 -10.66 -18.98
C ASN A 163 3.77 -10.87 -18.15
N ALA A 164 3.88 -11.52 -16.97
CA ALA A 164 2.76 -11.64 -16.05
C ALA A 164 2.28 -10.29 -15.49
N LEU A 165 3.18 -9.32 -15.26
CA LEU A 165 2.81 -7.96 -14.85
C LEU A 165 1.97 -7.24 -15.92
N LYS A 166 2.30 -7.42 -17.20
CA LYS A 166 1.53 -6.82 -18.33
C LYS A 166 0.10 -7.32 -18.41
N GLU A 167 -0.20 -8.49 -17.83
CA GLU A 167 -1.57 -9.01 -17.77
C GLU A 167 -2.43 -8.25 -16.75
N PHE A 168 -1.82 -7.51 -15.81
CA PHE A 168 -2.52 -6.73 -14.79
C PHE A 168 -2.98 -5.36 -15.31
N LYS A 169 -3.50 -5.28 -16.54
CA LYS A 169 -3.87 -4.00 -17.20
C LYS A 169 -4.86 -3.15 -16.40
N ASP A 170 -5.75 -3.78 -15.65
CA ASP A 170 -6.75 -3.10 -14.81
C ASP A 170 -6.40 -3.17 -13.31
N PHE A 171 -5.12 -3.16 -12.92
CA PHE A 171 -4.76 -3.25 -11.50
C PHE A 171 -5.14 -1.99 -10.69
N ALA A 172 -5.13 -0.82 -11.32
CA ALA A 172 -5.33 0.46 -10.65
C ALA A 172 -6.76 0.63 -10.14
N SER A 173 -7.76 0.18 -10.89
CA SER A 173 -9.18 0.26 -10.52
C SER A 173 -9.50 -0.46 -9.21
N PRO A 174 -9.24 -1.78 -9.06
CA PRO A 174 -9.51 -2.50 -7.80
C PRO A 174 -8.62 -2.01 -6.65
N LEU A 175 -7.40 -1.53 -6.93
CA LEU A 175 -6.52 -0.94 -5.93
C LEU A 175 -7.13 0.35 -5.33
N LEU A 176 -7.49 1.31 -6.18
CA LEU A 176 -8.06 2.57 -5.72
C LEU A 176 -9.46 2.40 -5.15
N GLU A 177 -10.24 1.45 -5.66
CA GLU A 177 -11.52 1.08 -5.04
C GLU A 177 -11.31 0.58 -3.60
N SER A 178 -10.36 -0.33 -3.40
CA SER A 178 -9.99 -0.81 -2.06
C SER A 178 -9.56 0.35 -1.15
N PHE A 179 -8.76 1.30 -1.66
CA PHE A 179 -8.35 2.49 -0.90
C PHE A 179 -9.54 3.34 -0.47
N ARG A 180 -10.53 3.56 -1.34
CA ARG A 180 -11.74 4.32 -1.00
C ARG A 180 -12.50 3.65 0.14
N HIS A 181 -12.69 2.34 0.07
CA HIS A 181 -13.39 1.59 1.12
C HIS A 181 -12.63 1.65 2.44
N LEU A 182 -11.32 1.38 2.43
CA LEU A 182 -10.49 1.40 3.64
C LEU A 182 -10.45 2.80 4.28
N ARG A 183 -10.20 3.85 3.48
CA ARG A 183 -10.19 5.23 3.96
C ARG A 183 -11.53 5.63 4.59
N ASN A 184 -12.65 5.29 3.95
CA ASN A 184 -13.97 5.62 4.48
C ASN A 184 -14.28 4.85 5.76
N ASN A 185 -13.97 3.56 5.82
CA ASN A 185 -14.13 2.75 7.03
C ASN A 185 -13.31 3.32 8.20
N LEU A 186 -12.07 3.76 7.95
CA LEU A 186 -11.24 4.41 8.97
C LEU A 186 -11.84 5.76 9.43
N ALA A 187 -12.34 6.57 8.50
CA ALA A 187 -12.92 7.88 8.81
C ALA A 187 -14.25 7.81 9.58
N HIS A 188 -15.05 6.76 9.36
CA HIS A 188 -16.30 6.52 10.10
C HIS A 188 -16.10 5.76 11.41
N GLY A 189 -14.86 5.35 11.70
CA GLY A 189 -14.53 4.47 12.81
C GLY A 189 -14.73 3.00 12.42
N SER A 190 -13.70 2.18 12.63
CA SER A 190 -13.76 0.74 12.41
C SER A 190 -13.76 0.00 13.74
N SER A 191 -14.68 -0.95 13.89
CA SER A 191 -14.72 -1.87 15.04
C SER A 191 -13.64 -2.96 14.97
N MET A 192 -13.02 -3.16 13.81
CA MET A 192 -12.01 -4.19 13.58
C MET A 192 -10.60 -3.58 13.65
N LEU A 193 -9.80 -4.04 14.61
CA LEU A 193 -8.40 -3.64 14.77
C LEU A 193 -7.50 -4.62 14.01
N MET A 194 -6.76 -4.10 13.02
CA MET A 194 -5.81 -4.86 12.21
C MET A 194 -4.42 -4.21 12.30
N PRO A 195 -3.33 -5.00 12.37
CA PRO A 195 -1.96 -4.48 12.40
C PRO A 195 -1.45 -4.22 10.98
N SER A 196 -2.23 -3.50 10.18
CA SER A 196 -2.00 -3.36 8.74
C SER A 196 -1.19 -2.12 8.34
N SER A 197 -0.82 -1.25 9.28
CA SER A 197 -0.26 0.06 8.96
C SER A 197 1.00 0.01 8.08
N ILE A 198 1.94 -0.90 8.34
CA ILE A 198 3.14 -1.06 7.49
C ILE A 198 2.76 -1.45 6.06
N ARG A 199 1.80 -2.37 5.91
CA ARG A 199 1.33 -2.81 4.59
C ARG A 199 0.68 -1.66 3.86
N THR A 200 -0.22 -0.94 4.51
CA THR A 200 -0.91 0.23 3.94
C THR A 200 0.09 1.33 3.56
N LEU A 201 1.02 1.69 4.45
CA LEU A 201 2.08 2.67 4.20
C LEU A 201 2.94 2.28 2.99
N ARG A 202 3.31 1.01 2.85
CA ARG A 202 4.12 0.52 1.72
C ARG A 202 3.44 0.77 0.38
N VAL A 203 2.19 0.32 0.25
CA VAL A 203 1.45 0.47 -1.00
C VAL A 203 1.18 1.96 -1.30
N LEU A 204 0.90 2.77 -0.28
CA LEU A 204 0.72 4.21 -0.45
C LEU A 204 2.02 4.93 -0.80
N ALA A 205 3.18 4.50 -0.30
CA ALA A 205 4.46 5.06 -0.70
C ALA A 205 4.72 4.83 -2.20
N GLU A 206 4.52 3.60 -2.67
CA GLU A 206 4.64 3.21 -4.08
C GLU A 206 3.68 4.05 -4.96
N ALA A 207 2.43 4.21 -4.53
CA ALA A 207 1.44 5.01 -5.25
C ALA A 207 1.78 6.51 -5.26
N ILE A 208 2.17 7.10 -4.11
CA ILE A 208 2.51 8.52 -4.04
C ILE A 208 3.71 8.86 -4.91
N ASN A 209 4.75 8.01 -4.91
CA ASN A 209 5.93 8.22 -5.73
C ASN A 209 5.58 8.30 -7.22
N GLN A 210 4.72 7.40 -7.71
CA GLN A 210 4.28 7.43 -9.12
C GLN A 210 3.49 8.69 -9.52
N LEU A 211 3.05 9.51 -8.56
CA LEU A 211 2.38 10.78 -8.85
C LEU A 211 3.32 11.91 -9.24
N PHE A 212 4.63 11.74 -9.07
CA PHE A 212 5.60 12.80 -9.31
C PHE A 212 6.82 12.26 -10.04
N ASN A 213 7.45 13.10 -10.86
CA ASN A 213 8.72 12.74 -11.50
C ASN A 213 9.86 12.83 -10.48
N MET A 214 10.82 11.91 -10.58
CA MET A 214 12.11 12.09 -9.91
C MET A 214 12.77 13.36 -10.44
N PRO A 215 13.32 14.24 -9.57
CA PRO A 215 14.17 15.32 -10.05
C PRO A 215 15.36 14.67 -10.77
N HIS A 216 15.61 15.10 -12.01
CA HIS A 216 16.82 14.71 -12.72
C HIS A 216 18.01 15.23 -11.90
N THR A 217 18.77 14.32 -11.29
CA THR A 217 20.10 14.60 -10.72
C THR A 217 21.08 15.00 -11.81
#